data_AF-A0A2G2UVP2-F1
#
_entry.id   AF-A0A2G2UVP2-F1
#
_cell.length_a   1.000
_cell.length_b   1.000
_cell.length_c   1.000
_cell.angle_alpha   90.00
_cell.angle_beta   90.00
_cell.angle_gamma   90.00
#
_symmetry.space_group_name_H-M   'P 1'
#
loop_
_entity.id
_entity.type
_entity.pdbx_description
1 polymer ?
#
loop_
_entity_poly.entity_id
_entity_poly.type
_entity_poly.pdbx_seq_one_letter_code
_entity_poly.pdbx_strand_id
1 'polypeptide(L)'
;MNWVEWFKALYGEDHYILRFQVPGEIEAEFSPYGVKAVLKKFLTFRGPGPFYFPKGNGIDAVPDAPAALSSWLSEEGLDYFASKFEKTGFTGPVNYKRSSLSVILKLWLNRL
;
A
#
# COMPACT_ATOMS: atom_id res chain seq x y z
N MET A 1 10.40 3.15 24.01
CA MET A 1 9.42 3.16 22.91
C MET A 1 10.11 2.69 21.65
N ASN A 2 9.66 1.58 21.07
CA ASN A 2 10.22 1.05 19.83
C ASN A 2 9.70 1.87 18.63
N TRP A 3 10.28 1.67 17.44
CA TRP A 3 9.95 2.46 16.26
C TRP A 3 8.49 2.30 15.80
N VAL A 4 7.91 1.11 15.96
CA VAL A 4 6.49 0.87 15.62
C VAL A 4 5.60 1.73 16.50
N GLU A 5 5.88 1.77 17.81
CA GLU A 5 5.16 2.63 18.75
C GLU A 5 5.33 4.11 18.41
N TRP A 6 6.53 4.55 18.02
CA TRP A 6 6.77 5.92 17.54
C TRP A 6 5.98 6.28 16.28
N PHE A 7 5.98 5.41 15.26
CA PHE A 7 5.23 5.65 14.04
C PHE A 7 3.72 5.63 14.28
N LYS A 8 3.24 4.73 15.16
CA LYS A 8 1.85 4.72 15.61
C LYS A 8 1.48 6.02 16.32
N ALA A 9 2.34 6.55 17.17
CA ALA A 9 2.09 7.81 17.87
C ALA A 9 2.05 9.02 16.92
N LEU A 10 2.89 9.03 15.88
CA LEU A 10 2.98 10.15 14.94
C LEU A 10 1.92 10.12 13.84
N TYR A 11 1.62 8.93 13.31
CA TYR A 11 0.79 8.77 12.11
C TYR A 11 -0.47 7.91 12.36
N GLY A 12 -0.65 7.34 13.54
CA GLY A 12 -1.76 6.41 13.80
C GLY A 12 -1.54 5.02 13.21
N GLU A 13 -2.35 4.05 13.64
CA GLU A 13 -2.18 2.64 13.27
C GLU A 13 -2.53 2.32 11.81
N ASP A 14 -3.34 3.19 11.19
CA ASP A 14 -3.86 3.00 9.84
C ASP A 14 -2.91 3.46 8.74
N HIS A 15 -1.80 4.10 9.09
CA HIS A 15 -0.82 4.53 8.10
C HIS A 15 -0.28 3.32 7.31
N TYR A 16 -0.23 3.42 5.98
CA TYR A 16 0.07 2.27 5.10
C TYR A 16 1.32 1.49 5.48
N ILE A 17 2.37 2.19 5.91
CA ILE A 17 3.63 1.61 6.39
C ILE A 17 3.38 0.58 7.51
N LEU A 18 2.52 0.91 8.48
CA LEU A 18 2.19 0.06 9.61
C LEU A 18 1.23 -1.06 9.20
N ARG A 19 0.23 -0.74 8.38
CA ARG A 19 -0.76 -1.72 7.88
C ARG A 19 -0.14 -2.80 6.99
N PHE A 20 1.02 -2.54 6.39
CA PHE A 20 1.73 -3.49 5.53
C PHE A 20 2.63 -4.46 6.30
N GLN A 21 2.83 -4.27 7.61
CA GLN A 21 3.82 -5.04 8.39
C GLN A 21 3.47 -6.52 8.51
N VAL A 22 2.21 -6.86 8.74
CA VAL A 22 1.79 -8.25 8.92
C VAL A 22 1.66 -8.93 7.56
N PRO A 23 2.38 -10.03 7.30
CA PRO A 23 2.26 -10.79 6.06
C PRO A 23 0.83 -11.24 5.80
N GLY A 24 0.30 -10.93 4.61
CA GLY A 24 -1.01 -11.39 4.16
C GLY A 24 -2.20 -10.54 4.58
N GLU A 25 -2.10 -9.66 5.60
CA GLU A 25 -3.25 -8.86 6.03
C GLU A 25 -3.73 -7.91 4.92
N ILE A 26 -2.85 -7.03 4.43
CA ILE A 26 -3.26 -6.07 3.40
C ILE A 26 -3.54 -6.75 2.06
N GLU A 27 -2.81 -7.82 1.73
CA GLU A 27 -3.08 -8.60 0.52
C GLU A 27 -4.48 -9.22 0.56
N ALA A 28 -4.92 -9.74 1.72
CA ALA A 28 -6.27 -10.24 1.90
C ALA A 28 -7.33 -9.14 1.83
N GLU A 29 -7.04 -7.93 2.34
CA GLU A 29 -7.96 -6.79 2.22
C GLU A 29 -8.09 -6.26 0.78
N PHE A 30 -7.08 -6.47 -0.08
CA PHE A 30 -7.16 -6.10 -1.50
C PHE A 30 -7.81 -7.16 -2.39
N SER A 31 -7.76 -8.43 -1.98
CA SER A 31 -8.26 -9.54 -2.79
C SER A 31 -9.71 -9.41 -3.30
N PRO A 32 -10.69 -8.90 -2.52
CA PRO A 32 -12.09 -8.82 -2.97
C PRO A 32 -12.32 -7.83 -4.12
N TYR A 33 -11.45 -6.83 -4.28
CA TYR A 33 -11.64 -5.73 -5.23
C TYR A 33 -11.08 -6.04 -6.63
N GLY A 34 -10.22 -7.05 -6.73
CA GLY A 34 -9.47 -7.35 -7.95
C GLY A 34 -8.31 -6.39 -8.20
N VAL A 35 -7.30 -6.88 -8.90
CA VAL A 35 -6.02 -6.18 -9.07
C VAL A 35 -6.19 -4.85 -9.82
N LYS A 36 -7.00 -4.84 -10.88
CA LYS A 36 -7.21 -3.64 -11.72
C LYS A 36 -7.80 -2.49 -10.92
N ALA A 37 -8.77 -2.75 -10.03
CA ALA A 37 -9.40 -1.71 -9.22
C ALA A 37 -8.42 -1.10 -8.21
N VAL A 38 -7.62 -1.95 -7.55
CA VAL A 38 -6.58 -1.53 -6.61
C VAL A 38 -5.53 -0.65 -7.29
N LEU A 39 -5.02 -1.10 -8.45
CA LEU A 39 -4.06 -0.31 -9.24
C LEU A 39 -4.67 1.00 -9.76
N LYS A 40 -5.94 0.99 -10.19
CA LYS A 40 -6.63 2.21 -10.61
C LYS A 40 -6.68 3.24 -9.48
N LYS A 41 -7.09 2.85 -8.27
CA LYS A 41 -7.09 3.78 -7.12
C LYS A 41 -5.69 4.31 -6.82
N PHE A 42 -4.66 3.47 -6.78
CA PHE A 42 -3.29 3.93 -6.49
C PHE A 42 -2.69 4.84 -7.55
N LEU A 43 -2.86 4.51 -8.83
CA LEU A 43 -2.28 5.28 -9.93
C LEU A 43 -3.03 6.59 -10.15
N THR A 44 -4.32 6.65 -9.83
CA THR A 44 -5.11 7.87 -10.00
C THR A 44 -5.17 8.76 -8.77
N PHE A 45 -4.73 8.29 -7.60
CA PHE A 45 -4.77 9.07 -6.35
C PHE A 45 -3.92 10.35 -6.46
N ARG A 46 -4.52 11.49 -6.09
CA ARG A 46 -3.89 12.83 -6.11
C ARG A 46 -3.90 13.53 -4.75
N GLY A 47 -4.27 12.84 -3.67
CA GLY A 47 -4.23 13.43 -2.35
C GLY A 47 -2.79 13.79 -1.94
N PRO A 48 -2.56 14.92 -1.25
CA PRO A 48 -1.22 15.32 -0.84
C PRO A 48 -0.69 14.51 0.35
N GLY A 49 -1.57 13.79 1.06
CA GLY A 49 -1.23 13.00 2.24
C GLY A 49 -0.92 11.54 1.92
N PRO A 50 -0.39 10.79 2.91
CA PRO A 50 -0.14 9.36 2.77
C PRO A 50 -1.45 8.56 2.72
N PHE A 51 -1.35 7.30 2.29
CA PHE A 51 -2.47 6.37 2.36
C PHE A 51 -2.71 5.92 3.80
N TYR A 52 -3.98 5.91 4.18
CA TYR A 52 -4.49 5.34 5.42
C TYR A 52 -5.46 4.21 5.07
N PHE A 53 -5.30 3.07 5.74
CA PHE A 53 -6.13 1.88 5.54
C PHE A 53 -6.69 1.43 6.90
N PRO A 54 -7.78 2.06 7.38
CA PRO A 54 -8.54 1.53 8.51
C PRO A 54 -8.83 0.05 8.31
N LYS A 55 -8.54 -0.75 9.34
CA LYS A 55 -8.61 -2.22 9.23
C LYS A 55 -10.00 -2.68 8.80
N GLY A 56 -10.05 -3.56 7.80
CA GLY A 56 -11.29 -4.07 7.21
C GLY A 56 -11.86 -3.22 6.07
N ASN A 57 -11.34 -2.01 5.82
CA ASN A 57 -11.85 -1.15 4.75
C ASN A 57 -11.13 -1.39 3.41
N GLY A 58 -9.96 -2.06 3.40
CA GLY A 58 -9.21 -2.31 2.17
C GLY A 58 -9.05 -1.05 1.31
N ILE A 59 -9.31 -1.15 0.01
CA ILE A 59 -9.13 -0.02 -0.92
C ILE A 59 -10.27 1.02 -0.84
N ASP A 60 -11.38 0.74 -0.15
CA ASP A 60 -12.46 1.71 0.06
C ASP A 60 -12.03 2.87 0.96
N ALA A 61 -10.97 2.68 1.75
CA ALA A 61 -10.34 3.75 2.51
C ALA A 61 -9.68 4.82 1.61
N VAL A 62 -9.38 4.48 0.36
CA VAL A 62 -8.79 5.41 -0.61
C VAL A 62 -9.93 6.10 -1.37
N PRO A 63 -9.94 7.45 -1.42
CA PRO A 63 -10.95 8.19 -2.19
C PRO A 63 -11.06 7.69 -3.62
N ASP A 64 -12.28 7.72 -4.15
CA ASP A 64 -12.53 7.22 -5.50
C ASP A 64 -11.74 8.00 -6.55
N ALA A 65 -11.27 7.24 -7.53
CA ALA A 65 -10.68 7.80 -8.73
C ALA A 65 -11.72 8.62 -9.49
N PRO A 66 -11.33 9.71 -10.17
CA PRO A 66 -12.17 10.30 -11.20
C PRO A 66 -12.66 9.23 -12.17
N ALA A 67 -13.91 9.35 -12.65
CA ALA A 67 -14.52 8.34 -13.53
C ALA A 67 -13.66 8.09 -14.78
N ALA A 68 -13.12 9.15 -15.37
CA ALA A 68 -12.15 9.09 -16.45
C ALA A 68 -10.72 8.91 -15.90
N LEU A 69 -9.95 8.03 -16.55
CA LEU A 69 -8.51 7.94 -16.28
C LEU A 69 -7.82 9.26 -16.64
N SER A 70 -6.73 9.56 -15.94
CA SER A 70 -5.89 10.71 -16.27
C SER A 70 -5.20 10.54 -17.62
N SER A 71 -4.88 11.65 -18.30
CA SER A 71 -4.30 11.66 -19.65
C SER A 71 -3.01 10.85 -19.85
N TRP A 72 -2.27 10.56 -18.78
CA TRP A 72 -1.05 9.74 -18.83
C TRP A 72 -1.30 8.24 -18.66
N LEU A 73 -2.49 7.83 -18.22
CA LEU A 73 -2.84 6.44 -17.94
C LEU A 73 -3.99 6.01 -18.85
N SER A 74 -3.67 5.25 -19.89
CA SER A 74 -4.68 4.62 -20.75
C SER A 74 -5.27 3.37 -20.08
N GLU A 75 -6.45 2.92 -20.54
CA GLU A 75 -7.04 1.64 -20.13
C GLU A 75 -6.10 0.47 -20.47
N GLU A 76 -5.50 0.46 -21.66
CA GLU A 76 -4.52 -0.56 -22.07
C GLU A 76 -3.29 -0.59 -21.15
N GLY A 77 -2.80 0.57 -20.73
CA GLY A 77 -1.67 0.67 -19.79
C GLY A 77 -2.05 0.12 -18.42
N LEU A 78 -3.24 0.46 -17.93
CA LEU A 78 -3.78 -0.08 -16.68
C LEU A 78 -3.97 -1.59 -16.75
N ASP A 79 -4.50 -2.12 -17.86
CA ASP A 79 -4.66 -3.55 -18.10
C ASP A 79 -3.32 -4.29 -18.15
N TYR A 80 -2.31 -3.68 -18.79
CA TYR A 80 -0.96 -4.23 -18.79
C TYR A 80 -0.41 -4.38 -17.37
N PHE A 81 -0.51 -3.34 -16.53
CA PHE A 81 -0.07 -3.43 -15.13
C PHE A 81 -0.88 -4.47 -14.35
N ALA A 82 -2.21 -4.48 -14.50
CA ALA A 82 -3.07 -5.46 -13.85
C ALA A 82 -2.66 -6.89 -14.19
N SER A 83 -2.38 -7.18 -15.48
CA SER A 83 -1.96 -8.50 -15.93
C SER A 83 -0.67 -9.02 -15.27
N LYS A 84 0.22 -8.12 -14.83
CA LYS A 84 1.44 -8.51 -14.10
C LYS A 84 1.13 -8.86 -12.66
N PHE A 85 0.33 -8.04 -11.98
CA PHE A 85 -0.03 -8.24 -10.58
C PHE A 85 -1.05 -9.36 -10.37
N GLU A 86 -1.91 -9.67 -11.34
CA GLU A 86 -2.75 -10.88 -11.33
C GLU A 86 -1.91 -12.17 -11.22
N LYS A 87 -0.72 -12.18 -11.83
CA LYS A 87 0.19 -13.34 -11.78
C LYS A 87 1.02 -13.40 -10.49
N THR A 88 1.46 -12.25 -9.98
CA THR A 88 2.43 -12.19 -8.88
C THR A 88 1.80 -11.86 -7.52
N GLY A 89 0.58 -11.34 -7.51
CA GLY A 89 -0.01 -10.67 -6.35
C GLY A 89 0.75 -9.41 -5.94
N PHE A 90 0.35 -8.85 -4.78
CA PHE A 90 0.95 -7.65 -4.19
C PHE A 90 2.06 -7.94 -3.18
N THR A 91 2.26 -9.20 -2.77
CA THR A 91 3.18 -9.55 -1.69
C THR A 91 4.63 -9.12 -1.94
N GLY A 92 5.15 -9.26 -3.16
CA GLY A 92 6.52 -8.84 -3.49
C GLY A 92 6.74 -7.34 -3.24
N PRO A 93 5.95 -6.44 -3.85
CA PRO A 93 6.01 -5.01 -3.60
C PRO A 93 5.76 -4.62 -2.13
N VAL A 94 4.81 -5.26 -1.44
CA VAL A 94 4.52 -5.00 -0.03
C VAL A 94 5.69 -5.42 0.88
N ASN A 95 6.36 -6.53 0.56
CA ASN A 95 7.55 -7.00 1.28
C ASN A 95 8.71 -5.99 1.28
N TYR A 96 8.79 -5.12 0.27
CA TYR A 96 9.79 -4.06 0.25
C TYR A 96 9.62 -3.15 1.49
N LYS A 97 8.38 -2.78 1.83
CA LYS A 97 8.11 -1.96 3.03
C LYS A 97 8.41 -2.72 4.32
N ARG A 98 8.09 -4.01 4.40
CA ARG A 98 8.46 -4.88 5.54
C ARG A 98 9.98 -4.91 5.77
N SER A 99 10.75 -4.99 4.68
CA SER A 99 12.20 -5.13 4.72
C SER A 99 12.93 -3.81 4.98
N SER A 100 12.53 -2.72 4.31
CA SER A 100 13.16 -1.40 4.50
C SER A 100 13.10 -0.94 5.95
N LEU A 101 12.04 -1.28 6.68
CA LEU A 101 11.84 -0.85 8.06
C LEU A 101 12.59 -1.71 9.07
N SER A 102 12.64 -3.03 8.85
CA SER A 102 13.43 -3.96 9.66
C SER A 102 14.95 -3.71 9.51
N VAL A 103 15.42 -3.48 8.28
CA VAL A 103 16.86 -3.34 7.98
C VAL A 103 17.41 -2.01 8.47
N ILE A 104 16.73 -0.88 8.20
CA ILE A 104 17.19 0.43 8.67
C ILE A 104 17.19 0.49 10.20
N LEU A 105 16.18 -0.07 10.86
CA LEU A 105 16.10 -0.09 12.32
C LEU A 105 17.17 -0.99 12.95
N LYS A 106 17.44 -2.17 12.38
CA LYS A 106 18.55 -3.04 12.83
C LYS A 106 19.91 -2.37 12.64
N LEU A 107 20.12 -1.69 11.52
CA LEU A 107 21.36 -0.95 11.26
C LEU A 107 21.53 0.25 12.21
N TRP A 108 20.45 0.86 12.67
CA TRP A 108 20.50 2.00 13.58
C TRP A 108 20.65 1.55 15.05
N LEU A 109 19.96 0.49 15.47
CA LEU A 109 20.06 -0.08 16.83
C LEU A 109 21.40 -0.79 17.10
N ASN A 110 22.03 -1.39 16.08
CA ASN A 110 23.34 -2.05 16.23
C ASN A 110 24.54 -1.08 16.05
N ARG A 111 24.29 0.23 15.97
CA ARG A 111 25.32 1.29 15.86
C ARG A 111 25.39 2.21 17.08
N LEU A 112 24.58 1.94 18.11
CA LEU A 112 24.62 2.52 19.44
C LEU A 112 24.97 1.43 20.46
#